data_AF-W1XQA9-F1
#
_entry.id   AF-W1XQA9-F1
#
_cell.length_a   1.000
_cell.length_b   1.000
_cell.length_c   1.000
_cell.angle_alpha   90.00
_cell.angle_beta   90.00
_cell.angle_gamma   90.00
#
_symmetry.space_group_name_H-M   'P 1'
#
loop_
_entity.id
_entity.type
_entity.pdbx_description
1 polymer ?
#
loop_
_entity_poly.entity_id
_entity_poly.type
_entity_poly.pdbx_seq_one_letter_code
_entity_poly.pdbx_strand_id
1 'polypeptide(L)' 'VAGFSPIPAMSMVSYAAGTRYLSLLGGTCLSFYDWYCDLPPASPMTWGEQTDVPESADWYNSSYIIAWGSNV' A
#
# COMPACT_ATOMS: atom_id res chain seq x y z
N VAL A 1 -1.41 -20.83 12.75
CA VAL A 1 -2.44 -19.76 12.85
C VAL A 1 -1.97 -18.59 11.97
N ALA A 2 -2.89 -17.95 11.25
CA ALA A 2 -2.59 -16.82 10.37
C ALA A 2 -3.59 -15.68 10.61
N GLY A 3 -3.20 -14.45 10.25
CA GLY A 3 -4.08 -13.28 10.26
C GLY A 3 -3.95 -12.48 8.98
N PHE A 4 -5.09 -11.97 8.51
CA PHE A 4 -5.19 -11.04 7.40
C PHE A 4 -5.79 -9.74 7.93
N SER A 5 -5.04 -8.65 7.83
CA SER A 5 -5.48 -7.29 8.13
C SER A 5 -4.75 -6.38 7.15
N PRO A 6 -5.44 -5.57 6.33
CA PRO A 6 -4.80 -4.76 5.28
C PRO A 6 -4.57 -3.31 5.74
N ILE A 7 -3.80 -2.55 4.94
CA ILE A 7 -3.66 -1.08 4.98
C ILE A 7 -3.46 -0.48 6.40
N PRO A 8 -2.27 -0.66 7.01
CA PRO A 8 -1.96 -0.08 8.32
C PRO A 8 -2.06 1.45 8.36
N ALA A 9 -1.84 2.14 7.23
CA ALA A 9 -1.86 3.61 7.16
C ALA A 9 -3.22 4.23 7.57
N MET A 10 -4.33 3.50 7.42
CA MET A 10 -5.67 3.98 7.80
C MET A 10 -5.93 3.90 9.31
N SER A 11 -5.31 2.93 10.00
CA SER A 11 -5.50 2.74 11.46
C SER A 11 -4.35 1.93 12.08
N MET A 12 -3.19 2.58 12.22
CA MET A 12 -1.91 1.92 12.55
C MET A 12 -1.97 1.03 13.80
N VAL A 13 -2.56 1.52 14.89
CA VAL A 13 -2.63 0.79 16.16
C VAL A 13 -3.60 -0.40 16.07
N SER A 14 -4.71 -0.24 15.36
CA SER A 14 -5.68 -1.32 15.12
C SER A 14 -5.05 -2.47 14.33
N TYR A 15 -4.31 -2.16 13.28
CA TYR A 15 -3.52 -3.14 12.52
C TYR A 15 -2.43 -3.79 13.39
N ALA A 16 -1.69 -2.98 14.15
CA ALA A 16 -0.57 -3.44 14.97
C ALA A 16 -1.00 -4.38 16.10
N ALA A 17 -2.20 -4.20 16.66
CA ALA A 17 -2.70 -5.03 17.75
C ALA A 17 -2.75 -6.53 17.38
N GLY A 18 -3.33 -6.86 16.23
CA GLY A 18 -3.43 -8.23 15.75
C GLY A 18 -2.10 -8.79 15.23
N THR A 19 -1.38 -8.00 14.42
CA THR A 19 -0.11 -8.44 13.83
C THR A 19 0.96 -8.67 14.88
N ARG A 20 1.09 -7.78 15.88
CA ARG A 20 2.01 -7.98 17.01
C ARG A 20 1.71 -9.25 17.79
N TYR A 21 0.44 -9.52 18.12
CA TYR A 21 0.05 -10.74 18.83
C TYR A 21 0.44 -12.00 18.03
N LEU A 22 0.13 -12.03 16.73
CA LEU A 22 0.48 -13.16 15.87
C LEU A 22 1.99 -13.34 15.74
N SER A 23 2.74 -12.27 15.50
CA SER A 23 4.20 -12.34 15.37
C SER A 23 4.87 -12.84 16.65
N LEU A 24 4.37 -12.46 17.84
CA LEU A 24 4.90 -12.95 19.13
C LEU A 24 4.69 -14.47 19.32
N LEU A 25 3.64 -15.03 18.74
CA LEU A 25 3.33 -16.46 18.81
C LEU A 25 3.83 -17.26 17.59
N GLY A 26 4.57 -16.63 16.67
CA GLY A 26 5.05 -17.26 15.44
C GLY A 26 3.96 -17.52 14.39
N GLY A 27 2.84 -16.81 14.46
CA GLY A 27 1.78 -16.84 13.46
C GLY A 27 2.13 -16.07 12.18
N THR A 28 1.47 -16.40 11.07
CA THR A 28 1.70 -15.76 9.77
C THR A 28 0.86 -14.48 9.63
N CYS A 29 1.50 -13.38 9.23
CA CYS A 29 0.81 -12.15 8.80
C CYS A 29 0.76 -12.13 7.27
N LEU A 30 -0.43 -12.13 6.68
CA LEU A 30 -0.61 -12.17 5.22
C LEU A 30 -0.45 -10.76 4.60
N SER A 31 0.09 -10.69 3.39
CA SER A 31 0.24 -9.46 2.60
C SER A 31 -1.10 -8.97 2.04
N PHE A 32 -1.17 -7.72 1.61
CA PHE A 32 -2.39 -7.10 1.09
C PHE A 32 -2.19 -6.35 -0.24
N TYR A 33 -1.07 -5.66 -0.43
CA TYR A 33 -0.88 -4.72 -1.54
C TYR A 33 -0.74 -5.43 -2.90
N ASP A 34 -0.04 -6.56 -2.89
CA ASP A 34 0.03 -7.53 -3.99
C ASP A 34 -1.31 -8.25 -4.20
N TRP A 35 -1.95 -8.70 -3.12
CA TRP A 35 -3.21 -9.44 -3.18
C TRP A 35 -4.38 -8.61 -3.74
N TYR A 36 -4.43 -7.32 -3.43
CA TYR A 36 -5.45 -6.40 -3.93
C TYR A 36 -5.19 -5.89 -5.34
N CYS A 37 -4.06 -6.26 -5.95
CA CYS A 37 -3.58 -5.69 -7.22
C CYS A 37 -3.37 -4.17 -7.17
N ASP A 38 -3.16 -3.62 -5.97
CA ASP A 38 -2.80 -2.22 -5.79
C ASP A 38 -1.31 -1.99 -6.04
N LEU A 39 -0.47 -3.03 -5.86
CA LEU A 39 0.95 -3.02 -6.22
C LEU A 39 1.12 -3.02 -7.75
N PRO A 40 1.65 -1.95 -8.36
CA PRO A 40 2.05 -2.00 -9.76
C PRO A 40 3.43 -2.68 -9.86
N PRO A 41 3.56 -3.91 -10.39
CA PRO A 41 4.86 -4.60 -10.43
C PRO A 41 5.93 -3.84 -11.23
N ALA A 42 5.49 -2.96 -12.14
CA ALA A 42 6.37 -2.08 -12.90
C ALA A 42 7.16 -1.10 -12.02
N SER A 43 6.64 -0.67 -10.86
CA SER A 43 7.35 0.27 -9.98
C SER A 43 8.61 -0.35 -9.39
N PRO A 44 8.56 -1.54 -8.73
CA PRO A 44 9.78 -2.24 -8.32
C PRO A 44 10.70 -2.60 -9.47
N MET A 45 10.17 -2.96 -10.65
CA MET A 45 11.00 -3.29 -11.81
C MET A 45 11.77 -2.09 -12.38
N THR A 46 11.20 -0.89 -12.29
CA THR A 46 11.79 0.32 -12.88
C THR A 46 12.66 1.09 -11.88
N TRP A 47 12.22 1.16 -10.62
CA TRP A 47 12.82 2.02 -9.61
C TRP A 47 13.27 1.29 -8.34
N GLY A 48 12.95 0.00 -8.20
CA GLY A 48 13.22 -0.73 -6.95
C GLY A 48 12.36 -0.27 -5.77
N GLU A 49 11.28 0.48 -6.03
CA GLU A 49 10.40 1.06 -5.01
C GLU A 49 8.99 0.44 -5.06
N GLN A 50 8.37 0.22 -3.89
CA GLN A 50 7.05 -0.42 -3.84
C GLN A 50 6.00 0.45 -4.53
N THR A 51 5.86 1.70 -4.10
CA THR A 51 5.09 2.76 -4.73
C THR A 51 5.45 4.07 -4.03
N ASP A 52 5.79 5.09 -4.79
CA ASP A 52 5.87 6.47 -4.33
C ASP A 52 5.29 7.37 -5.42
N VAL A 53 4.41 8.31 -5.05
CA VAL A 53 3.61 9.13 -5.98
C VAL A 53 3.49 10.58 -5.48
N PRO A 54 3.40 11.57 -6.38
CA PRO A 54 3.20 12.96 -5.97
C PRO A 54 1.84 13.17 -5.27
N GLU A 55 1.81 14.09 -4.31
CA GLU A 55 0.59 14.43 -3.58
C GLU A 55 -0.44 15.17 -4.46
N SER A 56 -1.70 15.20 -4.00
CA SER A 56 -2.77 15.90 -4.74
C SER A 56 -2.55 17.41 -4.92
N ALA A 57 -1.82 18.06 -4.02
CA ALA A 57 -1.47 19.47 -4.16
C ALA A 57 -0.47 19.73 -5.30
N ASP A 58 0.40 18.76 -5.60
CA ASP A 58 1.40 18.88 -6.66
C ASP A 58 0.77 18.88 -8.07
N TRP A 59 -0.48 18.43 -8.20
CA TRP A 59 -1.22 18.50 -9.46
C TRP A 59 -1.35 19.94 -9.98
N TYR A 60 -1.41 20.94 -9.08
CA TYR A 60 -1.48 22.36 -9.43
C TYR A 60 -0.17 22.92 -10.01
N ASN A 61 0.96 22.21 -9.83
CA ASN A 61 2.24 22.60 -10.41
C ASN A 61 2.40 22.12 -11.87
N SER A 62 1.52 21.25 -12.36
CA SER A 62 1.58 20.73 -13.72
C SER A 62 0.87 21.65 -14.72
N SER A 63 1.54 21.95 -15.84
CA SER A 63 0.94 22.63 -16.99
C SER A 63 0.22 21.68 -17.95
N TYR A 64 0.30 20.37 -17.73
CA TYR A 64 -0.30 19.35 -18.58
C TYR A 64 -0.61 18.06 -17.81
N ILE A 65 -1.86 17.61 -17.82
CA ILE A 65 -2.33 16.44 -17.06
C ILE A 65 -3.08 15.50 -18.01
N ILE A 66 -2.83 14.19 -17.86
CA ILE A 66 -3.63 13.12 -18.48
C ILE A 66 -4.23 12.28 -17.36
N ALA A 67 -5.56 12.16 -17.34
CA ALA A 67 -6.26 11.18 -16.53
C ALA A 67 -6.48 9.90 -17.35
N TRP A 68 -5.65 8.87 -17.14
CA TRP A 68 -5.75 7.60 -17.87
C TRP A 68 -6.12 6.48 -16.91
N GLY A 69 -7.30 5.88 -17.09
CA GLY A 69 -7.74 4.75 -16.26
C GLY A 69 -7.92 5.11 -14.78
N SER A 70 -8.02 6.40 -14.46
CA SER A 70 -8.27 6.95 -13.13
C SER A 70 -9.56 7.76 -13.17
N ASN A 71 -10.48 7.47 -12.25
CA ASN A 71 -11.80 8.10 -12.19
C ASN A 71 -11.84 9.16 -11.08
N VAL A 72 -11.00 10.19 -11.25
CA VAL A 72 -10.99 11.41 -10.43
C VAL A 72 -12.20 12.27 -10.76
#